data_AF-A0AAV5SD59-F1
#
_entry.id   AF-A0AAV5SD59-F1
#
_cell.length_a   1.000
_cell.length_b   1.000
_cell.length_c   1.000
_cell.angle_alpha   90.00
_cell.angle_beta   90.00
_cell.angle_gamma   90.00
#
_symmetry.space_group_name_H-M   'P 1'
#
loop_
_entity.id
_entity.type
_entity.pdbx_description
1 polymer ?
#
loop_
_entity_poly.entity_id
_entity_poly.type
_entity_poly.pdbx_seq_one_letter_code
_entity_poly.pdbx_strand_id
1 'polypeptide(L)'
;LEEYTVVLKQVLARGLAGLKAKGLLAALPNAEVLEKALADLAQFVTKPIDEVAHKRFAEDSKCFVLKAFEEVFAIPSSGMTPQEFTVAVTKHIKAVKTIFETDRMWAAALVHDRMIKTIQDIAIENTSGHHIAFAALELNSTEQLKWLNETISSHPLLEADWVCIGPSVEHLDEMSLEQLGSHKIKVDLDNASFTGHAEAKNFDCVVLDKVLARKPDPVVYLNNLKHIMRDDGFAIVIETVKNHSLNAAVQAFMVDQLAVASGRAFSTYYTEVQLREVFAQAGFRLCNYQADEASSTAVYLIRKTPEKARDPVFVDVDDVKEFSWVEPLQKTVEERAGQPADKTIWLTSTAVRNNGVVGMGLCFNEENLKTKRFRTLVDMSADPAVRNGPATLKIDSDDVKKIVELDQHANDYKDGVWGSMRHLVVKDEDKAQYKPCEHAFINT
;
A
#
# COMPACT_ATOMS: atom_id res chain seq x y z
N LEU A 1 11.94 -9.90 9.75
CA LEU A 1 10.52 -10.26 9.64
C LEU A 1 10.34 -11.78 9.49
N GLU A 2 11.10 -12.45 8.61
CA GLU A 2 11.02 -13.90 8.39
C GLU A 2 11.08 -14.74 9.67
N GLU A 3 12.07 -14.47 10.52
CA GLU A 3 12.25 -15.21 11.78
C GLU A 3 11.04 -15.07 12.72
N TYR A 4 10.47 -13.86 12.81
CA TYR A 4 9.24 -13.62 13.59
C TYR A 4 8.06 -14.40 13.01
N THR A 5 7.90 -14.39 11.68
CA THR A 5 6.87 -15.17 10.98
C THR A 5 7.01 -16.68 11.25
N VAL A 6 8.23 -17.22 11.32
CA VAL A 6 8.47 -18.63 11.65
C VAL A 6 8.05 -18.95 13.08
N VAL A 7 8.46 -18.13 14.05
CA VAL A 7 8.06 -18.29 15.46
C VAL A 7 6.54 -18.24 15.60
N LEU A 8 5.89 -17.29 14.93
CA LEU A 8 4.44 -17.18 14.99
C LEU A 8 3.71 -18.38 14.37
N LYS A 9 4.20 -18.91 13.24
CA LYS A 9 3.69 -20.16 12.64
C LYS A 9 3.80 -21.34 13.62
N GLN A 10 4.90 -21.42 14.37
CA GLN A 10 5.13 -22.47 15.36
C GLN A 10 4.17 -22.36 16.55
N VAL A 11 3.95 -21.16 17.08
CA VAL A 11 3.02 -20.93 18.21
C VAL A 11 1.59 -21.23 17.80
N LEU A 12 1.13 -20.68 16.66
CA LEU A 12 -0.22 -20.93 16.16
C LEU A 12 -0.46 -22.40 15.82
N ALA A 13 0.48 -23.08 15.15
CA ALA A 13 0.33 -24.50 14.82
C ALA A 13 0.17 -25.36 16.06
N ARG A 14 1.01 -25.16 17.09
CA ARG A 14 0.92 -25.90 18.36
C ARG A 14 -0.35 -25.58 19.13
N GLY A 15 -0.70 -24.30 19.22
CA GLY A 15 -1.90 -23.85 19.90
C GLY A 15 -3.16 -24.46 19.29
N LEU A 16 -3.31 -24.35 17.96
CA LEU A 16 -4.42 -24.95 17.23
C LEU A 16 -4.45 -26.48 17.35
N ALA A 17 -3.30 -27.16 17.27
CA ALA A 17 -3.22 -28.60 17.50
C ALA A 17 -3.69 -28.98 18.91
N GLY A 18 -3.29 -28.21 19.92
CA GLY A 18 -3.73 -28.38 21.30
C GLY A 18 -5.23 -28.17 21.49
N LEU A 19 -5.81 -27.14 20.88
CA LEU A 19 -7.26 -26.91 20.89
C LEU A 19 -8.02 -28.02 20.17
N LYS A 20 -7.49 -28.54 19.05
CA LYS A 20 -8.08 -29.67 18.32
C LYS A 20 -8.08 -30.95 19.17
N ALA A 21 -6.96 -31.26 19.83
CA ALA A 21 -6.85 -32.43 20.71
C ALA A 21 -7.83 -32.37 21.89
N LYS A 22 -8.17 -31.17 22.35
CA LYS A 22 -9.17 -30.93 23.42
C LYS A 22 -10.62 -30.85 22.92
N GLY A 23 -10.86 -30.96 21.61
CA GLY A 23 -12.20 -30.80 21.02
C GLY A 23 -12.75 -29.37 21.05
N LEU A 24 -11.92 -28.36 21.34
CA LEU A 24 -12.33 -26.96 21.49
C LEU A 24 -12.27 -26.19 20.16
N LEU A 25 -11.39 -26.59 19.24
CA LEU A 25 -11.22 -25.89 17.97
C LEU A 25 -12.51 -25.91 17.13
N ALA A 26 -13.26 -27.01 17.15
CA ALA A 26 -14.53 -27.15 16.43
C ALA A 26 -15.65 -26.24 16.98
N ALA A 27 -15.51 -25.71 18.20
CA ALA A 27 -16.47 -24.81 18.81
C ALA A 27 -16.16 -23.32 18.58
N LEU A 28 -14.99 -23.01 18.00
CA LEU A 28 -14.61 -21.64 17.67
C LEU A 28 -15.33 -21.15 16.40
N PRO A 29 -15.56 -19.84 16.26
CA PRO A 29 -15.94 -19.24 14.99
C PRO A 29 -14.90 -19.61 13.92
N ASN A 30 -15.36 -19.81 12.69
CA ASN A 30 -14.50 -20.13 11.55
C ASN A 30 -13.68 -21.44 11.73
N ALA A 31 -14.20 -22.42 12.49
CA ALA A 31 -13.53 -23.69 12.77
C ALA A 31 -12.96 -24.38 11.52
N GLU A 32 -13.71 -24.43 10.41
CA GLU A 32 -13.25 -25.03 9.15
C GLU A 32 -12.00 -24.34 8.59
N VAL A 33 -11.92 -23.02 8.68
CA VAL A 33 -10.75 -22.24 8.28
C VAL A 33 -9.58 -22.53 9.21
N LEU A 34 -9.82 -22.59 10.52
CA LEU A 34 -8.79 -22.92 11.51
C LEU A 34 -8.23 -24.34 11.31
N GLU A 35 -9.08 -25.32 10.99
CA GLU A 35 -8.65 -26.69 10.70
C GLU A 35 -7.80 -26.75 9.44
N LYS A 36 -8.22 -26.05 8.38
CA LYS A 36 -7.44 -25.95 7.15
C LYS A 36 -6.09 -25.27 7.38
N ALA A 37 -6.08 -24.18 8.15
CA ALA A 37 -4.85 -23.46 8.48
C ALA A 37 -3.89 -24.34 9.30
N LEU A 38 -4.41 -25.10 10.27
CA LEU A 38 -3.63 -26.08 11.01
C LEU A 38 -3.04 -27.17 10.10
N ALA A 39 -3.80 -27.66 9.13
CA ALA A 39 -3.31 -28.65 8.16
C ALA A 39 -2.11 -28.09 7.36
N ASP A 40 -2.23 -26.86 6.84
CA ASP A 40 -1.16 -26.19 6.10
C ASP A 40 0.07 -25.89 6.98
N LEU A 41 -0.14 -25.68 8.28
CA LEU A 41 0.89 -25.37 9.26
C LEU A 41 1.42 -26.61 10.00
N ALA A 42 0.97 -27.83 9.67
CA ALA A 42 1.25 -29.04 10.44
C ALA A 42 2.74 -29.31 10.65
N GLN A 43 3.59 -28.98 9.66
CA GLN A 43 5.04 -29.11 9.77
C GLN A 43 5.65 -28.28 10.91
N PHE A 44 4.99 -27.23 11.38
CA PHE A 44 5.48 -26.36 12.45
C PHE A 44 5.09 -26.85 13.86
N VAL A 45 4.22 -27.86 13.96
CA VAL A 45 3.84 -28.48 15.24
C VAL A 45 5.04 -29.19 15.89
N THR A 46 5.84 -29.89 15.09
CA THR A 46 6.96 -30.71 15.57
C THR A 46 8.32 -30.04 15.44
N LYS A 47 8.46 -28.97 14.65
CA LYS A 47 9.72 -28.21 14.52
C LYS A 47 10.09 -27.54 15.84
N PRO A 48 11.32 -27.70 16.36
CA PRO A 48 11.77 -27.02 17.57
C PRO A 48 11.53 -25.51 17.52
N ILE A 49 11.04 -24.93 18.61
CA ILE A 49 11.02 -23.47 18.76
C ILE A 49 12.44 -23.02 19.06
N ASP A 50 12.90 -22.01 18.33
CA ASP A 50 14.10 -21.29 18.75
C ASP A 50 13.72 -20.44 19.98
N GLU A 51 14.09 -20.92 21.16
CA GLU A 51 13.77 -20.29 22.45
C GLU A 51 14.37 -18.88 22.56
N VAL A 52 15.50 -18.61 21.92
CA VAL A 52 16.15 -17.29 21.95
C VAL A 52 15.35 -16.32 21.09
N ALA A 53 15.01 -16.73 19.86
CA ALA A 53 14.18 -15.93 18.96
C ALA A 53 12.79 -15.69 19.56
N HIS A 54 12.17 -16.74 20.11
CA HIS A 54 10.88 -16.69 20.76
C HIS A 54 10.86 -15.70 21.91
N LYS A 55 11.80 -15.81 22.85
CA LYS A 55 11.91 -14.87 23.97
C LYS A 55 12.08 -13.42 23.49
N ARG A 56 12.95 -13.20 22.50
CA ARG A 56 13.18 -11.86 21.94
C ARG A 56 11.89 -11.26 21.37
N PHE A 57 11.10 -12.03 20.61
CA PHE A 57 9.84 -11.53 20.04
C PHE A 57 8.72 -11.42 21.09
N ALA A 58 8.69 -12.29 22.09
CA ALA A 58 7.78 -12.18 23.23
C ALA A 58 8.07 -10.94 24.10
N GLU A 59 9.28 -10.37 24.04
CA GLU A 59 9.62 -9.12 24.73
C GLU A 59 9.43 -7.88 23.83
N ASP A 60 9.40 -8.03 22.51
CA ASP A 60 9.25 -6.93 21.54
C ASP A 60 7.84 -6.29 21.60
N SER A 61 7.79 -4.96 21.74
CA SER A 61 6.56 -4.17 21.81
C SER A 61 5.84 -4.02 20.47
N LYS A 62 6.34 -4.60 19.37
CA LYS A 62 5.67 -4.65 18.06
C LYS A 62 5.37 -6.08 17.60
N CYS A 63 5.44 -7.05 18.50
CA CYS A 63 5.11 -8.46 18.22
C CYS A 63 3.86 -8.91 19.02
N PHE A 64 2.80 -8.09 18.98
CA PHE A 64 1.60 -8.30 19.79
C PHE A 64 0.76 -9.51 19.37
N VAL A 65 0.80 -9.90 18.09
CA VAL A 65 0.05 -11.07 17.63
C VAL A 65 0.58 -12.33 18.33
N LEU A 66 1.90 -12.46 18.48
CA LEU A 66 2.50 -13.56 19.23
C LEU A 66 1.97 -13.62 20.67
N LYS A 67 2.10 -12.50 21.42
CA LYS A 67 1.67 -12.39 22.82
C LYS A 67 0.20 -12.75 23.00
N ALA A 68 -0.67 -12.16 22.18
CA ALA A 68 -2.11 -12.39 22.25
C ALA A 68 -2.47 -13.87 22.02
N PHE A 69 -1.80 -14.54 21.07
CA PHE A 69 -2.08 -15.94 20.80
C PHE A 69 -1.49 -16.89 21.85
N GLU A 70 -0.33 -16.58 22.44
CA GLU A 70 0.15 -17.29 23.62
C GLU A 70 -0.86 -17.23 24.77
N GLU A 71 -1.41 -16.05 25.03
CA GLU A 71 -2.43 -15.84 26.05
C GLU A 71 -3.73 -16.59 25.74
N VAL A 72 -4.21 -16.55 24.48
CA VAL A 72 -5.37 -17.34 24.03
C VAL A 72 -5.18 -18.83 24.27
N PHE A 73 -4.02 -19.38 23.90
CA PHE A 73 -3.75 -20.81 24.06
C PHE A 73 -3.48 -21.22 25.51
N ALA A 74 -3.17 -20.26 26.38
CA ALA A 74 -3.01 -20.44 27.81
C ALA A 74 -4.34 -20.34 28.60
N ILE A 75 -5.45 -19.91 27.98
CA ILE A 75 -6.77 -19.83 28.65
C ILE A 75 -7.11 -21.20 29.26
N PRO A 76 -7.34 -21.29 30.58
CA PRO A 76 -7.65 -22.56 31.24
C PRO A 76 -8.94 -23.14 30.69
N SER A 77 -8.86 -24.31 30.06
CA SER A 77 -10.03 -24.99 29.49
C SER A 77 -10.63 -26.05 30.41
N SER A 78 -10.01 -26.32 31.56
CA SER A 78 -10.47 -27.33 32.51
C SER A 78 -11.75 -26.87 33.20
N GLY A 79 -12.82 -27.63 33.07
CA GLY A 79 -14.12 -27.32 33.66
C GLY A 79 -14.95 -26.29 32.89
N MET A 80 -14.48 -25.83 31.72
CA MET A 80 -15.28 -25.01 30.81
C MET A 80 -15.96 -25.88 29.75
N THR A 81 -17.20 -25.55 29.43
CA THR A 81 -17.84 -26.02 28.19
C THR A 81 -17.16 -25.39 26.97
N PRO A 82 -17.26 -26.00 25.76
CA PRO A 82 -16.71 -25.41 24.55
C PRO A 82 -17.23 -24.00 24.27
N GLN A 83 -18.49 -23.71 24.57
CA GLN A 83 -19.10 -22.39 24.42
C GLN A 83 -18.51 -21.36 25.40
N GLU A 84 -18.32 -21.72 26.68
CA GLU A 84 -17.68 -20.83 27.65
C GLU A 84 -16.23 -20.50 27.24
N PHE A 85 -15.51 -21.50 26.73
CA PHE A 85 -14.17 -21.29 26.17
C PHE A 85 -14.20 -20.32 24.99
N THR A 86 -15.11 -20.52 24.03
CA THR A 86 -15.28 -19.62 22.87
C THR A 86 -15.59 -18.19 23.29
N VAL A 87 -16.45 -18.00 24.31
CA VAL A 87 -16.75 -16.67 24.86
C VAL A 87 -15.50 -16.04 25.48
N ALA A 88 -14.71 -16.80 26.24
CA ALA A 88 -13.47 -16.33 26.86
C ALA A 88 -12.45 -15.88 25.80
N VAL A 89 -12.21 -16.71 24.78
CA VAL A 89 -11.32 -16.40 23.64
C VAL A 89 -11.81 -15.15 22.90
N THR A 90 -13.09 -15.08 22.56
CA THR A 90 -13.68 -13.95 21.83
C THR A 90 -13.55 -12.65 22.63
N LYS A 91 -13.80 -12.69 23.94
CA LYS A 91 -13.62 -11.53 24.83
C LYS A 91 -12.17 -11.07 24.86
N HIS A 92 -11.22 -12.01 24.96
CA HIS A 92 -9.81 -11.70 24.98
C HIS A 92 -9.36 -11.04 23.67
N ILE A 93 -9.65 -11.66 22.51
CA ILE A 93 -9.28 -11.11 21.21
C ILE A 93 -9.93 -9.75 20.95
N LYS A 94 -11.20 -9.55 21.32
CA LYS A 94 -11.85 -8.24 21.19
C LYS A 94 -11.14 -7.13 21.98
N ALA A 95 -10.53 -7.45 23.11
CA ALA A 95 -9.81 -6.49 23.95
C ALA A 95 -8.45 -6.07 23.35
N VAL A 96 -7.82 -6.92 22.54
CA VAL A 96 -6.46 -6.70 22.04
C VAL A 96 -6.38 -6.47 20.52
N LYS A 97 -7.39 -6.85 19.73
CA LYS A 97 -7.29 -6.85 18.25
C LYS A 97 -6.88 -5.52 17.62
N THR A 98 -7.20 -4.38 18.23
CA THR A 98 -6.84 -3.06 17.69
C THR A 98 -5.33 -2.83 17.69
N ILE A 99 -4.60 -3.44 18.63
CA ILE A 99 -3.15 -3.33 18.73
C ILE A 99 -2.41 -4.14 17.66
N PHE A 100 -3.10 -5.09 17.00
CA PHE A 100 -2.50 -5.85 15.89
C PHE A 100 -2.16 -4.94 14.72
N GLU A 101 -2.81 -3.79 14.61
CA GLU A 101 -2.47 -2.76 13.61
C GLU A 101 -1.12 -2.06 13.88
N THR A 102 -0.40 -2.49 14.93
CA THR A 102 0.98 -2.09 15.24
C THR A 102 1.97 -3.26 15.18
N ASP A 103 1.51 -4.47 14.84
CA ASP A 103 2.32 -5.68 14.80
C ASP A 103 3.17 -5.77 13.52
N ARG A 104 4.44 -6.18 13.67
CA ARG A 104 5.43 -6.26 12.58
C ARG A 104 5.03 -7.21 11.44
N MET A 105 4.23 -8.23 11.71
CA MET A 105 3.77 -9.20 10.70
C MET A 105 2.40 -8.79 10.16
N TRP A 106 1.43 -8.52 11.04
CA TRP A 106 0.06 -8.22 10.64
C TRP A 106 -0.08 -6.88 9.91
N ALA A 107 0.58 -5.86 10.44
CA ALA A 107 0.58 -4.50 9.90
C ALA A 107 1.88 -4.18 9.16
N ALA A 108 2.59 -5.19 8.66
CA ALA A 108 3.91 -5.06 8.04
C ALA A 108 3.99 -3.93 7.00
N ALA A 109 2.97 -3.80 6.15
CA ALA A 109 2.90 -2.77 5.11
C ALA A 109 2.90 -1.33 5.67
N LEU A 110 2.30 -1.11 6.85
CA LEU A 110 2.19 0.20 7.49
C LEU A 110 3.36 0.45 8.45
N VAL A 111 3.73 -0.54 9.26
CA VAL A 111 4.79 -0.44 10.27
C VAL A 111 6.19 -0.39 9.65
N HIS A 112 6.38 -1.07 8.51
CA HIS A 112 7.59 -0.96 7.71
C HIS A 112 7.41 0.13 6.65
N ASP A 113 7.62 1.37 7.09
CA ASP A 113 7.53 2.63 6.34
C ASP A 113 7.93 2.54 4.85
N ARG A 114 8.99 1.82 4.50
CA ARG A 114 9.51 1.73 3.13
C ARG A 114 8.44 1.38 2.08
N MET A 115 7.52 0.46 2.37
CA MET A 115 6.51 0.04 1.40
C MET A 115 5.44 1.12 1.21
N ILE A 116 4.78 1.51 2.30
CA ILE A 116 3.66 2.47 2.23
C ILE A 116 4.13 3.88 1.87
N LYS A 117 5.26 4.35 2.42
CA LYS A 117 5.82 5.66 2.14
C LYS A 117 6.12 5.82 0.65
N THR A 118 6.79 4.83 0.06
CA THR A 118 7.11 4.83 -1.38
C THR A 118 5.85 5.02 -2.22
N ILE A 119 4.76 4.32 -1.88
CA ILE A 119 3.51 4.37 -2.62
C ILE A 119 2.75 5.69 -2.38
N GLN A 120 2.72 6.20 -1.15
CA GLN A 120 2.13 7.51 -0.84
C GLN A 120 2.88 8.65 -1.52
N ASP A 121 4.22 8.64 -1.50
CA ASP A 121 5.06 9.63 -2.17
C ASP A 121 4.75 9.68 -3.68
N ILE A 122 4.58 8.53 -4.34
CA ILE A 122 4.17 8.49 -5.75
C ILE A 122 2.78 9.13 -5.93
N ALA A 123 1.81 8.81 -5.07
CA ALA A 123 0.46 9.39 -5.18
C ALA A 123 0.46 10.92 -4.97
N ILE A 124 1.26 11.41 -4.02
CA ILE A 124 1.44 12.84 -3.72
C ILE A 124 2.14 13.55 -4.88
N GLU A 125 3.24 13.00 -5.38
CA GLU A 125 3.98 13.52 -6.53
C GLU A 125 3.12 13.60 -7.80
N ASN A 126 2.03 12.82 -7.88
CA ASN A 126 1.09 12.84 -9.00
C ASN A 126 -0.18 13.68 -8.76
N THR A 127 -0.34 14.34 -7.61
CA THR A 127 -1.51 15.16 -7.26
C THR A 127 -1.22 16.66 -7.28
N SER A 128 -2.04 17.48 -7.93
CA SER A 128 -1.74 18.90 -8.15
C SER A 128 -1.72 19.73 -6.86
N GLY A 129 -0.77 20.66 -6.74
CA GLY A 129 -0.59 21.50 -5.57
C GLY A 129 0.03 20.76 -4.38
N HIS A 130 0.00 21.41 -3.22
CA HIS A 130 0.50 20.85 -1.95
C HIS A 130 -0.61 20.31 -1.05
N HIS A 131 -1.87 20.52 -1.42
CA HIS A 131 -3.01 20.00 -0.68
C HIS A 131 -3.45 18.68 -1.28
N ILE A 132 -3.66 17.67 -0.43
CA ILE A 132 -4.14 16.36 -0.84
C ILE A 132 -5.29 15.89 0.05
N ALA A 133 -6.41 15.57 -0.58
CA ALA A 133 -7.57 14.98 0.07
C ALA A 133 -7.45 13.45 0.08
N PHE A 134 -7.15 12.90 1.25
CA PHE A 134 -7.10 11.46 1.49
C PHE A 134 -8.41 10.91 2.08
N ALA A 135 -8.76 9.69 1.69
CA ALA A 135 -9.73 8.89 2.44
C ALA A 135 -9.13 7.55 2.87
N ALA A 136 -9.36 7.14 4.13
CA ALA A 136 -8.99 5.83 4.65
C ALA A 136 -10.25 4.98 4.83
N LEU A 137 -10.32 3.87 4.10
CA LEU A 137 -11.55 3.08 4.01
C LEU A 137 -11.54 1.92 5.00
N GLU A 138 -12.65 1.81 5.75
CA GLU A 138 -12.99 0.67 6.62
C GLU A 138 -11.85 0.23 7.55
N LEU A 139 -11.19 1.22 8.14
CA LEU A 139 -10.14 1.01 9.13
C LEU A 139 -10.66 0.18 10.32
N ASN A 140 -9.83 -0.73 10.82
CA ASN A 140 -10.10 -1.50 12.02
C ASN A 140 -9.85 -0.68 13.30
N SER A 141 -8.93 0.29 13.24
CA SER A 141 -8.63 1.21 14.34
C SER A 141 -8.01 2.51 13.84
N THR A 142 -7.94 3.52 14.72
CA THR A 142 -7.26 4.79 14.44
C THR A 142 -5.73 4.65 14.37
N GLU A 143 -5.14 3.53 14.82
CA GLU A 143 -3.70 3.27 14.73
C GLU A 143 -3.23 3.19 13.27
N GLN A 144 -4.05 2.63 12.38
CA GLN A 144 -3.73 2.58 10.95
C GLN A 144 -3.60 4.00 10.37
N LEU A 145 -4.48 4.92 10.78
CA LEU A 145 -4.42 6.32 10.35
C LEU A 145 -3.18 7.05 10.90
N LYS A 146 -2.75 6.74 12.13
CA LYS A 146 -1.51 7.30 12.70
C LYS A 146 -0.31 6.94 11.82
N TRP A 147 -0.18 5.67 11.44
CA TRP A 147 0.89 5.24 10.54
C TRP A 147 0.84 5.93 9.19
N LEU A 148 -0.36 6.03 8.58
CA LEU A 148 -0.54 6.69 7.28
C LEU A 148 -0.21 8.17 7.30
N ASN A 149 -0.41 8.85 8.43
CA ASN A 149 -0.01 10.25 8.64
C ASN A 149 1.50 10.38 8.90
N GLU A 150 2.06 9.51 9.74
CA GLU A 150 3.48 9.57 10.11
C GLU A 150 4.39 9.38 8.88
N THR A 151 4.04 8.49 7.97
CA THR A 151 4.82 8.17 6.76
C THR A 151 4.99 9.36 5.81
N ILE A 152 4.04 10.30 5.81
CA ILE A 152 4.06 11.50 4.97
C ILE A 152 4.48 12.76 5.73
N SER A 153 4.72 12.66 7.05
CA SER A 153 5.09 13.80 7.91
C SER A 153 6.42 14.45 7.55
N SER A 154 7.28 13.78 6.78
CA SER A 154 8.55 14.34 6.31
C SER A 154 8.39 15.37 5.19
N HIS A 155 7.19 15.51 4.60
CA HIS A 155 6.94 16.46 3.51
C HIS A 155 6.68 17.86 4.07
N PRO A 156 7.56 18.85 3.82
CA PRO A 156 7.52 20.13 4.52
C PRO A 156 6.37 21.05 4.09
N LEU A 157 5.88 20.90 2.86
CA LEU A 157 4.82 21.75 2.29
C LEU A 157 3.47 21.04 2.20
N LEU A 158 3.42 19.73 2.45
CA LEU A 158 2.22 18.92 2.25
C LEU A 158 1.14 19.23 3.29
N GLU A 159 -0.04 19.60 2.81
CA GLU A 159 -1.27 19.69 3.59
C GLU A 159 -2.13 18.48 3.27
N ALA A 160 -2.23 17.54 4.21
CA ALA A 160 -2.99 16.30 4.03
C ALA A 160 -4.27 16.30 4.87
N ASP A 161 -5.42 16.25 4.18
CA ASP A 161 -6.73 16.12 4.82
C ASP A 161 -7.15 14.65 4.80
N TRP A 162 -7.36 14.06 5.98
CA TRP A 162 -7.79 12.67 6.08
C TRP A 162 -9.26 12.54 6.48
N VAL A 163 -9.98 11.67 5.77
CA VAL A 163 -11.34 11.28 6.14
C VAL A 163 -11.43 9.76 6.28
N CYS A 164 -11.95 9.28 7.40
CA CYS A 164 -12.23 7.86 7.61
C CYS A 164 -13.63 7.53 7.08
N ILE A 165 -13.76 6.54 6.21
CA ILE A 165 -15.03 6.23 5.55
C ILE A 165 -15.34 4.73 5.66
N GLY A 166 -16.58 4.38 5.99
CA GLY A 166 -17.02 2.98 5.96
C GLY A 166 -18.46 2.77 6.43
N PRO A 167 -19.00 1.54 6.32
CA PRO A 167 -20.36 1.22 6.75
C PRO A 167 -20.47 1.13 8.28
N SER A 168 -19.34 1.00 8.97
CA SER A 168 -19.22 1.05 10.43
C SER A 168 -17.96 1.84 10.77
N VAL A 169 -18.13 2.99 11.42
CA VAL A 169 -17.05 3.92 11.80
C VAL A 169 -17.13 4.30 13.28
N GLU A 170 -18.16 3.84 13.97
CA GLU A 170 -18.47 4.16 15.35
C GLU A 170 -17.40 3.65 16.32
N HIS A 171 -16.64 2.62 15.94
CA HIS A 171 -15.52 2.07 16.70
C HIS A 171 -14.23 2.91 16.63
N LEU A 172 -14.17 3.90 15.72
CA LEU A 172 -13.00 4.78 15.61
C LEU A 172 -13.05 5.85 16.71
N ASP A 173 -11.96 5.93 17.48
CA ASP A 173 -11.79 6.84 18.62
C ASP A 173 -11.81 8.31 18.17
N GLU A 174 -12.78 9.07 18.66
CA GLU A 174 -13.01 10.46 18.23
C GLU A 174 -11.88 11.39 18.66
N MET A 175 -11.34 11.22 19.87
CA MET A 175 -10.21 12.02 20.34
C MET A 175 -8.97 11.83 19.47
N SER A 176 -8.67 10.59 19.07
CA SER A 176 -7.57 10.30 18.15
C SER A 176 -7.80 10.91 16.77
N LEU A 177 -9.03 10.87 16.25
CA LEU A 177 -9.36 11.49 14.96
C LEU A 177 -9.17 13.00 15.01
N GLU A 178 -9.67 13.67 16.05
CA GLU A 178 -9.50 15.11 16.24
C GLU A 178 -8.01 15.52 16.34
N GLN A 179 -7.20 14.75 17.07
CA GLN A 179 -5.75 14.96 17.17
C GLN A 179 -5.03 14.83 15.83
N LEU A 180 -5.55 13.97 14.94
CA LEU A 180 -5.02 13.75 13.60
C LEU A 180 -5.63 14.70 12.56
N GLY A 181 -6.45 15.68 12.97
CA GLY A 181 -7.15 16.58 12.05
C GLY A 181 -8.14 15.86 11.12
N SER A 182 -8.63 14.70 11.53
CA SER A 182 -9.48 13.82 10.73
C SER A 182 -10.90 13.74 11.29
N HIS A 183 -11.83 13.26 10.47
CA HIS A 183 -13.20 12.96 10.88
C HIS A 183 -13.68 11.69 10.16
N LYS A 184 -14.86 11.20 10.56
CA LYS A 184 -15.45 9.96 10.05
C LYS A 184 -16.77 10.20 9.34
N ILE A 185 -16.99 9.52 8.22
CA ILE A 185 -18.24 9.55 7.44
C ILE A 185 -18.75 8.13 7.23
N LYS A 186 -20.02 7.91 7.55
CA LYS A 186 -20.66 6.62 7.33
C LYS A 186 -21.10 6.50 5.87
N VAL A 187 -20.46 5.61 5.12
CA VAL A 187 -20.79 5.32 3.72
C VAL A 187 -20.67 3.82 3.48
N ASP A 188 -21.70 3.22 2.91
CA ASP A 188 -21.70 1.82 2.50
C ASP A 188 -21.41 1.72 1.00
N LEU A 189 -20.16 1.37 0.67
CA LEU A 189 -19.72 1.13 -0.70
C LEU A 189 -20.02 -0.27 -1.20
N ASP A 190 -20.55 -1.18 -0.37
CA ASP A 190 -21.02 -2.49 -0.81
C ASP A 190 -22.43 -2.39 -1.46
N ASN A 191 -23.12 -1.26 -1.29
CA ASN A 191 -24.41 -1.01 -1.92
C ASN A 191 -24.26 -0.91 -3.45
N ALA A 192 -24.79 -1.89 -4.19
CA ALA A 192 -24.76 -1.92 -5.65
C ALA A 192 -25.46 -0.74 -6.35
N SER A 193 -26.33 -0.01 -5.63
CA SER A 193 -26.99 1.21 -6.13
C SER A 193 -26.27 2.50 -5.71
N PHE A 194 -25.07 2.43 -5.15
CA PHE A 194 -24.31 3.61 -4.73
C PHE A 194 -23.93 4.47 -5.94
N THR A 195 -24.28 5.76 -5.88
CA THR A 195 -24.00 6.73 -6.96
C THR A 195 -23.21 7.94 -6.47
N GLY A 196 -22.67 7.89 -5.25
CA GLY A 196 -21.92 8.96 -4.60
C GLY A 196 -22.49 9.38 -3.26
N HIS A 197 -21.78 10.28 -2.58
CA HIS A 197 -22.16 10.84 -1.28
C HIS A 197 -21.94 12.36 -1.28
N ALA A 198 -22.76 13.11 -0.55
CA ALA A 198 -22.72 14.58 -0.57
C ALA A 198 -21.40 15.14 -0.01
N GLU A 199 -20.90 14.51 1.05
CA GLU A 199 -19.70 14.92 1.80
C GLU A 199 -18.44 14.11 1.43
N ALA A 200 -18.61 12.90 0.88
CA ALA A 200 -17.49 12.03 0.50
C ALA A 200 -17.35 12.02 -1.02
N LYS A 201 -16.58 12.96 -1.57
CA LYS A 201 -16.35 13.14 -3.01
C LYS A 201 -15.04 13.86 -3.28
N ASN A 202 -14.52 13.67 -4.49
CA ASN A 202 -13.31 14.32 -5.00
C ASN A 202 -12.02 14.03 -4.21
N PHE A 203 -11.89 12.85 -3.60
CA PHE A 203 -10.63 12.46 -2.96
C PHE A 203 -9.54 12.23 -4.02
N ASP A 204 -8.36 12.77 -3.77
CA ASP A 204 -7.16 12.61 -4.60
C ASP A 204 -6.60 11.19 -4.49
N CYS A 205 -6.58 10.66 -3.27
CA CYS A 205 -6.06 9.34 -2.97
C CYS A 205 -6.90 8.65 -1.89
N VAL A 206 -7.24 7.39 -2.11
CA VAL A 206 -7.97 6.57 -1.12
C VAL A 206 -7.10 5.40 -0.68
N VAL A 207 -7.19 4.97 0.57
CA VAL A 207 -6.39 3.87 1.14
C VAL A 207 -7.31 2.76 1.62
N LEU A 208 -7.01 1.53 1.20
CA LEU A 208 -7.72 0.32 1.58
C LEU A 208 -6.71 -0.64 2.21
N ASP A 209 -6.84 -0.93 3.50
CA ASP A 209 -6.01 -1.93 4.18
C ASP A 209 -6.81 -3.21 4.47
N LYS A 210 -6.49 -4.28 3.73
CA LYS A 210 -7.12 -5.61 3.78
C LYS A 210 -8.64 -5.56 3.59
N VAL A 211 -9.12 -4.58 2.82
CA VAL A 211 -10.56 -4.34 2.62
C VAL A 211 -11.13 -5.28 1.55
N LEU A 212 -10.45 -5.41 0.40
CA LEU A 212 -10.96 -6.15 -0.76
C LEU A 212 -11.08 -7.65 -0.48
N ALA A 213 -10.18 -8.20 0.34
CA ALA A 213 -10.26 -9.59 0.81
C ALA A 213 -11.56 -9.88 1.59
N ARG A 214 -12.18 -8.86 2.19
CA ARG A 214 -13.45 -8.97 2.93
C ARG A 214 -14.68 -8.80 2.03
N LYS A 215 -14.50 -8.42 0.75
CA LYS A 215 -15.62 -8.12 -0.15
C LYS A 215 -16.03 -9.34 -0.95
N PRO A 216 -17.32 -9.73 -0.96
CA PRO A 216 -17.81 -10.79 -1.85
C PRO A 216 -17.53 -10.45 -3.32
N ASP A 217 -17.80 -9.21 -3.73
CA ASP A 217 -17.50 -8.69 -5.05
C ASP A 217 -16.60 -7.44 -4.99
N PRO A 218 -15.27 -7.60 -5.11
CA PRO A 218 -14.34 -6.47 -5.05
C PRO A 218 -14.46 -5.54 -6.27
N VAL A 219 -14.95 -6.02 -7.42
CA VAL A 219 -15.04 -5.23 -8.64
C VAL A 219 -16.18 -4.23 -8.51
N VAL A 220 -17.33 -4.66 -7.98
CA VAL A 220 -18.43 -3.74 -7.63
C VAL A 220 -17.97 -2.72 -6.59
N TYR A 221 -17.27 -3.16 -5.53
CA TYR A 221 -16.75 -2.25 -4.51
C TYR A 221 -15.80 -1.19 -5.11
N LEU A 222 -14.85 -1.60 -5.94
CA LEU A 222 -13.92 -0.67 -6.62
C LEU A 222 -14.63 0.24 -7.63
N ASN A 223 -15.70 -0.22 -8.28
CA ASN A 223 -16.52 0.66 -9.12
C ASN A 223 -17.25 1.72 -8.30
N ASN A 224 -17.79 1.33 -7.14
CA ASN A 224 -18.42 2.25 -6.20
C ASN A 224 -17.43 3.27 -5.63
N LEU A 225 -16.20 2.84 -5.33
CA LEU A 225 -15.09 3.69 -4.89
C LEU A 225 -14.83 4.86 -5.85
N LYS A 226 -14.96 4.65 -7.17
CA LYS A 226 -14.74 5.73 -8.17
C LYS A 226 -15.68 6.91 -8.03
N HIS A 227 -16.84 6.75 -7.40
CA HIS A 227 -17.80 7.83 -7.19
C HIS A 227 -17.36 8.82 -6.10
N ILE A 228 -16.48 8.40 -5.18
CA ILE A 228 -15.93 9.30 -4.15
C ILE A 228 -14.56 9.87 -4.54
N MET A 229 -13.88 9.26 -5.52
CA MET A 229 -12.61 9.73 -6.04
C MET A 229 -12.78 10.83 -7.09
N ARG A 230 -11.86 11.79 -7.14
CA ARG A 230 -11.79 12.70 -8.30
C ARG A 230 -11.48 11.93 -9.59
N ASP A 231 -11.67 12.57 -10.75
CA ASP A 231 -11.17 12.01 -12.00
C ASP A 231 -9.67 11.75 -11.89
N ASP A 232 -9.23 10.61 -12.42
CA ASP A 232 -7.82 10.22 -12.44
C ASP A 232 -7.13 10.17 -11.05
N GLY A 233 -7.92 9.98 -9.98
CA GLY A 233 -7.44 9.80 -8.62
C GLY A 233 -6.79 8.42 -8.37
N PHE A 234 -6.12 8.29 -7.24
CA PHE A 234 -5.38 7.09 -6.85
C PHE A 234 -6.09 6.28 -5.77
N ALA A 235 -5.90 4.97 -5.78
CA ALA A 235 -6.20 4.10 -4.66
C ALA A 235 -4.94 3.31 -4.27
N ILE A 236 -4.61 3.34 -2.99
CA ILE A 236 -3.58 2.52 -2.36
C ILE A 236 -4.29 1.29 -1.78
N VAL A 237 -3.96 0.12 -2.31
CA VAL A 237 -4.56 -1.15 -1.89
C VAL A 237 -3.49 -1.98 -1.20
N ILE A 238 -3.67 -2.27 0.09
CA ILE A 238 -2.81 -3.12 0.89
C ILE A 238 -3.53 -4.43 1.10
N GLU A 239 -2.95 -5.54 0.63
CA GLU A 239 -3.60 -6.85 0.72
C GLU A 239 -2.62 -7.95 1.13
N THR A 240 -3.16 -8.96 1.81
CA THR A 240 -2.42 -10.18 2.11
C THR A 240 -2.36 -11.07 0.88
N VAL A 241 -1.15 -11.33 0.36
CA VAL A 241 -0.92 -12.07 -0.88
C VAL A 241 -0.06 -13.32 -0.68
N LYS A 242 0.53 -13.48 0.51
CA LYS A 242 1.38 -14.60 0.91
C LYS A 242 1.05 -15.06 2.34
N ASN A 243 1.59 -16.21 2.73
CA ASN A 243 1.38 -16.81 4.06
C ASN A 243 -0.11 -16.89 4.45
N HIS A 244 -0.98 -17.27 3.52
CA HIS A 244 -2.43 -17.25 3.73
C HIS A 244 -2.87 -18.10 4.92
N SER A 245 -2.25 -19.25 5.18
CA SER A 245 -2.60 -20.09 6.34
C SER A 245 -2.30 -19.41 7.67
N LEU A 246 -1.19 -18.69 7.77
CA LEU A 246 -0.84 -17.90 8.95
C LEU A 246 -1.85 -16.76 9.16
N ASN A 247 -2.11 -15.98 8.13
CA ASN A 247 -3.04 -14.84 8.21
C ASN A 247 -4.47 -15.31 8.46
N ALA A 248 -4.91 -16.42 7.85
CA ALA A 248 -6.19 -17.05 8.09
C ALA A 248 -6.33 -17.48 9.56
N ALA A 249 -5.29 -18.11 10.11
CA ALA A 249 -5.28 -18.54 11.50
C ALA A 249 -5.41 -17.37 12.47
N VAL A 250 -4.81 -16.21 12.17
CA VAL A 250 -4.95 -14.99 12.98
C VAL A 250 -6.33 -14.35 12.79
N GLN A 251 -6.74 -14.12 11.54
CA GLN A 251 -7.98 -13.42 11.20
C GLN A 251 -9.23 -14.15 11.66
N ALA A 252 -9.23 -15.49 11.61
CA ALA A 252 -10.36 -16.32 12.01
C ALA A 252 -10.83 -16.08 13.45
N PHE A 253 -9.96 -15.61 14.35
CA PHE A 253 -10.33 -15.24 15.72
C PHE A 253 -10.88 -13.82 15.85
N MET A 254 -10.63 -12.95 14.87
CA MET A 254 -10.92 -11.52 14.95
C MET A 254 -12.25 -11.12 14.32
N VAL A 255 -12.78 -11.94 13.40
CA VAL A 255 -13.99 -11.66 12.64
C VAL A 255 -15.03 -12.75 12.87
N ASP A 256 -16.30 -12.37 12.80
CA ASP A 256 -17.41 -13.31 13.00
C ASP A 256 -17.52 -14.32 11.84
N GLN A 257 -17.24 -13.86 10.61
CA GLN A 257 -17.24 -14.69 9.42
C GLN A 257 -16.01 -14.41 8.54
N LEU A 258 -15.27 -15.47 8.27
CA LEU A 258 -14.23 -15.56 7.25
C LEU A 258 -14.76 -16.40 6.07
N ALA A 259 -14.00 -16.55 4.98
CA ALA A 259 -14.43 -17.27 3.78
C ALA A 259 -15.61 -16.61 3.03
N VAL A 260 -15.37 -15.40 2.50
CA VAL A 260 -16.39 -14.55 1.86
C VAL A 260 -16.73 -14.95 0.41
N ALA A 261 -15.83 -15.62 -0.32
CA ALA A 261 -16.05 -15.98 -1.72
C ALA A 261 -15.21 -17.19 -2.16
N SER A 262 -15.81 -18.08 -2.96
CA SER A 262 -15.13 -19.23 -3.55
C SER A 262 -14.05 -18.82 -4.56
N GLY A 263 -13.05 -19.68 -4.78
CA GLY A 263 -11.96 -19.43 -5.76
C GLY A 263 -10.79 -18.60 -5.23
N ARG A 264 -10.87 -18.16 -3.97
CA ARG A 264 -9.80 -17.47 -3.24
C ARG A 264 -9.08 -18.41 -2.28
N ALA A 265 -7.84 -18.09 -1.92
CA ALA A 265 -7.16 -18.83 -0.86
C ALA A 265 -7.91 -18.64 0.46
N PHE A 266 -8.22 -19.74 1.15
CA PHE A 266 -9.13 -19.74 2.31
C PHE A 266 -10.49 -19.07 2.04
N SER A 267 -10.91 -19.01 0.77
CA SER A 267 -12.10 -18.29 0.33
C SER A 267 -12.13 -16.79 0.73
N THR A 268 -10.95 -16.20 0.97
CA THR A 268 -10.79 -14.82 1.43
C THR A 268 -9.68 -14.10 0.67
N TYR A 269 -8.46 -14.66 0.68
CA TYR A 269 -7.27 -13.98 0.19
C TYR A 269 -7.05 -14.17 -1.30
N TYR A 270 -6.55 -13.12 -1.93
CA TYR A 270 -6.18 -13.13 -3.34
C TYR A 270 -4.69 -13.41 -3.50
N THR A 271 -4.35 -14.10 -4.57
CA THR A 271 -2.99 -14.05 -5.11
C THR A 271 -2.73 -12.70 -5.79
N GLU A 272 -1.45 -12.36 -6.01
CA GLU A 272 -1.10 -11.12 -6.72
C GLU A 272 -1.69 -11.06 -8.13
N VAL A 273 -1.77 -12.21 -8.83
CA VAL A 273 -2.37 -12.30 -10.18
C VAL A 273 -3.86 -11.97 -10.13
N GLN A 274 -4.59 -12.57 -9.19
CA GLN A 274 -6.02 -12.32 -9.02
C GLN A 274 -6.31 -10.85 -8.67
N LEU A 275 -5.49 -10.21 -7.83
CA LEU A 275 -5.67 -8.78 -7.52
C LEU A 275 -5.50 -7.90 -8.76
N ARG A 276 -4.48 -8.16 -9.58
CA ARG A 276 -4.25 -7.40 -10.82
C ARG A 276 -5.42 -7.54 -11.80
N GLU A 277 -5.99 -8.75 -11.90
CA GLU A 277 -7.20 -8.99 -12.69
C GLU A 277 -8.40 -8.21 -12.15
N VAL A 278 -8.61 -8.21 -10.82
CA VAL A 278 -9.68 -7.42 -10.18
C VAL A 278 -9.53 -5.92 -10.50
N PHE A 279 -8.31 -5.37 -10.41
CA PHE A 279 -8.05 -3.96 -10.73
C PHE A 279 -8.37 -3.64 -12.19
N ALA A 280 -7.92 -4.50 -13.11
CA ALA A 280 -8.17 -4.33 -14.54
C ALA A 280 -9.67 -4.45 -14.89
N GLN A 281 -10.39 -5.41 -14.31
CA GLN A 281 -11.84 -5.56 -14.47
C GLN A 281 -12.60 -4.36 -13.92
N ALA A 282 -12.12 -3.79 -12.81
CA ALA A 282 -12.63 -2.54 -12.27
C ALA A 282 -12.12 -1.30 -13.02
N GLY A 283 -11.46 -1.41 -14.18
CA GLY A 283 -11.03 -0.27 -15.00
C GLY A 283 -9.99 0.65 -14.32
N PHE A 284 -9.21 0.12 -13.38
CA PHE A 284 -8.06 0.80 -12.81
C PHE A 284 -6.78 0.37 -13.51
N ARG A 285 -5.85 1.32 -13.70
CA ARG A 285 -4.48 1.04 -14.14
C ARG A 285 -3.61 0.76 -12.93
N LEU A 286 -2.77 -0.27 -12.97
CA LEU A 286 -1.75 -0.49 -11.95
C LEU A 286 -0.54 0.39 -12.25
N CYS A 287 -0.26 1.36 -11.39
CA CYS A 287 0.84 2.31 -11.55
C CYS A 287 2.13 1.81 -10.90
N ASN A 288 2.03 1.27 -9.68
CA ASN A 288 3.19 0.78 -8.94
C ASN A 288 2.75 -0.30 -7.94
N TYR A 289 3.69 -1.10 -7.45
CA TYR A 289 3.47 -1.95 -6.30
C TYR A 289 4.78 -2.18 -5.54
N GLN A 290 4.68 -2.34 -4.22
CA GLN A 290 5.77 -2.72 -3.34
C GLN A 290 5.40 -4.02 -2.64
N ALA A 291 6.33 -4.97 -2.66
CA ALA A 291 6.22 -6.23 -1.95
C ALA A 291 7.60 -6.60 -1.39
N ASP A 292 7.60 -7.23 -0.22
CA ASP A 292 8.79 -7.76 0.42
C ASP A 292 8.65 -9.29 0.51
N GLU A 293 9.73 -10.03 0.30
CA GLU A 293 9.70 -11.49 0.37
C GLU A 293 9.34 -12.01 1.77
N ALA A 294 9.80 -11.29 2.81
CA ALA A 294 9.52 -11.61 4.19
C ALA A 294 8.12 -11.17 4.63
N SER A 295 7.46 -10.26 3.89
CA SER A 295 6.13 -9.76 4.20
C SER A 295 5.03 -10.67 3.65
N SER A 296 3.93 -10.76 4.39
CA SER A 296 2.71 -11.41 3.90
C SER A 296 1.86 -10.48 3.02
N THR A 297 2.09 -9.17 3.12
CA THR A 297 1.32 -8.13 2.45
C THR A 297 2.10 -7.48 1.31
N ALA A 298 1.36 -7.04 0.30
CA ALA A 298 1.85 -6.16 -0.76
C ALA A 298 1.01 -4.89 -0.81
N VAL A 299 1.62 -3.80 -1.25
CA VAL A 299 1.00 -2.48 -1.41
C VAL A 299 0.93 -2.15 -2.89
N TYR A 300 -0.25 -1.86 -3.41
CA TYR A 300 -0.49 -1.52 -4.81
C TYR A 300 -0.95 -0.07 -4.91
N LEU A 301 -0.43 0.65 -5.91
CA LEU A 301 -0.96 1.94 -6.33
C LEU A 301 -1.72 1.75 -7.63
N ILE A 302 -3.02 1.92 -7.59
CA ILE A 302 -3.88 1.86 -8.76
C ILE A 302 -4.48 3.24 -9.03
N ARG A 303 -4.72 3.56 -10.31
CA ARG A 303 -5.22 4.88 -10.73
C ARG A 303 -6.48 4.71 -11.55
N LYS A 304 -7.49 5.49 -11.21
CA LYS A 304 -8.74 5.57 -11.97
C LYS A 304 -8.40 5.97 -13.40
N THR A 305 -8.98 5.28 -14.39
CA THR A 305 -8.78 5.67 -15.78
C THR A 305 -9.44 7.03 -16.02
N PRO A 306 -8.72 8.02 -16.55
CA PRO A 306 -9.26 9.36 -16.77
C PRO A 306 -10.36 9.32 -17.82
N GLU A 307 -11.36 10.17 -17.67
CA GLU A 307 -12.43 10.31 -18.66
C GLU A 307 -11.90 10.77 -20.03
N LYS A 308 -10.84 11.59 -20.02
CA LYS A 308 -10.15 12.08 -21.22
C LYS A 308 -8.77 11.46 -21.38
N ALA A 309 -8.54 10.89 -22.55
CA ALA A 309 -7.22 10.41 -22.95
C ALA A 309 -6.20 11.56 -22.88
N ARG A 310 -4.98 11.25 -22.44
CA ARG A 310 -3.88 12.20 -22.40
C ARG A 310 -3.37 12.45 -23.83
N ASP A 311 -2.96 13.68 -24.09
CA ASP A 311 -2.36 14.11 -25.36
C ASP A 311 -0.96 14.68 -25.10
N PRO A 312 0.06 13.80 -25.06
CA PRO A 312 1.43 14.17 -24.73
C PRO A 312 2.15 14.85 -25.89
N VAL A 313 2.97 15.85 -25.59
CA VAL A 313 4.05 16.31 -26.46
C VAL A 313 5.40 15.99 -25.82
N PHE A 314 6.34 15.51 -26.63
CA PHE A 314 7.67 15.11 -26.16
C PHE A 314 8.69 16.19 -26.53
N VAL A 315 9.51 16.57 -25.56
CA VAL A 315 10.63 17.50 -25.72
C VAL A 315 11.90 16.78 -25.29
N ASP A 316 12.79 16.55 -26.25
CA ASP A 316 14.11 15.98 -26.01
C ASP A 316 15.01 17.02 -25.33
N VAL A 317 15.57 16.66 -24.17
CA VAL A 317 16.46 17.51 -23.37
C VAL A 317 17.88 16.96 -23.26
N ASP A 318 18.29 16.08 -24.19
CA ASP A 318 19.63 15.49 -24.21
C ASP A 318 20.74 16.47 -24.65
N ASP A 319 20.43 17.60 -25.29
CA ASP A 319 21.43 18.65 -25.53
C ASP A 319 21.74 19.43 -24.24
N VAL A 320 22.75 18.94 -23.52
CA VAL A 320 23.28 19.55 -22.28
C VAL A 320 24.49 20.47 -22.52
N LYS A 321 24.87 20.71 -23.78
CA LYS A 321 26.01 21.58 -24.13
C LYS A 321 25.54 22.97 -24.53
N GLU A 322 24.63 23.03 -25.50
CA GLU A 322 24.10 24.29 -26.03
C GLU A 322 22.69 24.58 -25.51
N PHE A 323 22.03 23.60 -24.87
CA PHE A 323 20.67 23.72 -24.35
C PHE A 323 19.65 24.16 -25.42
N SER A 324 19.79 23.66 -26.65
CA SER A 324 18.97 24.07 -27.80
C SER A 324 17.47 23.77 -27.63
N TRP A 325 17.10 22.94 -26.65
CA TRP A 325 15.72 22.57 -26.33
C TRP A 325 14.98 23.63 -25.51
N VAL A 326 15.67 24.62 -24.94
CA VAL A 326 15.06 25.63 -24.05
C VAL A 326 14.00 26.47 -24.77
N GLU A 327 14.31 27.05 -25.94
CA GLU A 327 13.35 27.85 -26.71
C GLU A 327 12.14 27.02 -27.19
N PRO A 328 12.32 25.80 -27.78
CA PRO A 328 11.21 24.91 -28.07
C PRO A 328 10.34 24.56 -26.86
N LEU A 329 10.96 24.32 -25.69
CA LEU A 329 10.23 24.02 -24.46
C LEU A 329 9.40 25.22 -24.03
N GLN A 330 9.98 26.43 -23.99
CA GLN A 330 9.26 27.65 -23.63
C GLN A 330 8.02 27.83 -24.50
N LYS A 331 8.18 27.73 -25.82
CA LYS A 331 7.07 27.81 -26.76
C LYS A 331 6.01 26.73 -26.49
N THR A 332 6.43 25.51 -26.22
CA THR A 332 5.50 24.39 -25.90
C THR A 332 4.72 24.68 -24.62
N VAL A 333 5.39 25.20 -23.59
CA VAL A 333 4.75 25.58 -22.32
C VAL A 333 3.75 26.71 -22.54
N GLU A 334 4.11 27.74 -23.32
CA GLU A 334 3.21 28.85 -23.68
C GLU A 334 2.00 28.37 -24.49
N GLU A 335 2.19 27.51 -25.49
CA GLU A 335 1.10 26.95 -26.29
C GLU A 335 0.13 26.13 -25.45
N ARG A 336 0.66 25.38 -24.49
CA ARG A 336 -0.12 24.54 -23.57
C ARG A 336 -0.67 25.33 -22.37
N ALA A 337 -0.24 26.58 -22.18
CA ALA A 337 -0.73 27.44 -21.12
C ALA A 337 -2.23 27.70 -21.31
N GLY A 338 -3.01 27.50 -20.25
CA GLY A 338 -4.48 27.63 -20.30
C GLY A 338 -5.22 26.50 -21.03
N GLN A 339 -4.53 25.52 -21.61
CA GLN A 339 -5.18 24.30 -22.13
C GLN A 339 -5.60 23.37 -20.98
N PRO A 340 -6.54 22.43 -21.20
CA PRO A 340 -6.95 21.51 -20.15
C PRO A 340 -5.81 20.55 -19.75
N ALA A 341 -5.90 19.94 -18.56
CA ALA A 341 -4.80 19.21 -17.93
C ALA A 341 -4.41 17.89 -18.63
N ASP A 342 -5.25 17.39 -19.54
CA ASP A 342 -4.99 16.20 -20.38
C ASP A 342 -3.87 16.44 -21.42
N LYS A 343 -3.57 17.70 -21.72
CA LYS A 343 -2.52 18.14 -22.65
C LYS A 343 -1.16 18.17 -21.95
N THR A 344 -0.47 17.04 -21.81
CA THR A 344 0.77 16.89 -21.03
C THR A 344 2.05 17.23 -21.82
N ILE A 345 3.12 17.58 -21.10
CA ILE A 345 4.45 17.85 -21.64
C ILE A 345 5.42 16.83 -21.04
N TRP A 346 6.10 16.08 -21.88
CA TRP A 346 7.04 15.03 -21.51
C TRP A 346 8.46 15.47 -21.82
N LEU A 347 9.26 15.67 -20.78
CA LEU A 347 10.69 15.93 -20.89
C LEU A 347 11.41 14.59 -20.99
N THR A 348 12.08 14.34 -22.11
CA THR A 348 12.71 13.04 -22.38
C THR A 348 14.22 13.17 -22.40
N SER A 349 14.92 12.29 -21.68
CA SER A 349 16.38 12.14 -21.78
C SER A 349 16.70 10.66 -21.91
N THR A 350 17.21 10.24 -23.06
CA THR A 350 17.38 8.81 -23.37
C THR A 350 18.80 8.45 -23.80
N ALA A 351 19.58 9.45 -24.24
CA ALA A 351 20.98 9.30 -24.58
C ALA A 351 21.92 9.81 -23.49
N VAL A 352 21.55 10.85 -22.74
CA VAL A 352 22.40 11.46 -21.69
C VAL A 352 22.00 10.95 -20.30
N ARG A 353 22.59 9.84 -19.87
CA ARG A 353 22.19 9.12 -18.62
C ARG A 353 22.61 9.80 -17.31
N ASN A 354 23.25 10.96 -17.37
CA ASN A 354 23.57 11.83 -16.24
C ASN A 354 22.84 13.18 -16.31
N ASN A 355 21.69 13.23 -16.98
CA ASN A 355 20.87 14.43 -17.13
C ASN A 355 20.12 14.78 -15.82
N GLY A 356 20.00 16.08 -15.54
CA GLY A 356 19.28 16.62 -14.38
C GLY A 356 17.76 16.75 -14.55
N VAL A 357 17.19 16.19 -15.61
CA VAL A 357 15.78 16.33 -15.99
C VAL A 357 14.78 15.92 -14.91
N VAL A 358 15.12 14.97 -14.02
CA VAL A 358 14.26 14.58 -12.89
C VAL A 358 14.02 15.78 -11.95
N GLY A 359 15.10 16.48 -11.57
CA GLY A 359 14.98 17.68 -10.72
C GLY A 359 14.32 18.83 -11.45
N MET A 360 14.61 19.01 -12.73
CA MET A 360 13.99 20.05 -13.55
C MET A 360 12.46 19.87 -13.69
N GLY A 361 12.00 18.63 -13.89
CA GLY A 361 10.58 18.32 -13.97
C GLY A 361 9.81 18.68 -12.69
N LEU A 362 10.44 18.52 -11.54
CA LEU A 362 9.88 18.92 -10.25
C LEU A 362 9.79 20.44 -10.12
N CYS A 363 10.85 21.18 -10.47
CA CYS A 363 10.81 22.64 -10.48
C CYS A 363 9.68 23.18 -11.37
N PHE A 364 9.46 22.59 -12.55
CA PHE A 364 8.35 23.03 -13.41
C PHE A 364 6.97 22.75 -12.82
N ASN A 365 6.79 21.66 -12.08
CA ASN A 365 5.54 21.41 -11.37
C ASN A 365 5.31 22.46 -10.27
N GLU A 366 6.36 22.85 -9.55
CA GLU A 366 6.30 23.90 -8.52
C GLU A 366 6.02 25.29 -9.11
N GLU A 367 6.53 25.59 -10.30
CA GLU A 367 6.19 26.83 -11.01
C GLU A 367 4.74 26.81 -11.54
N ASN A 368 4.17 25.62 -11.73
CA ASN A 368 2.87 25.40 -12.36
C ASN A 368 1.88 24.62 -11.47
N LEU A 369 1.85 24.93 -10.15
CA LEU A 369 1.07 24.19 -9.14
C LEU A 369 -0.41 23.94 -9.50
N LYS A 370 -1.02 24.85 -10.29
CA LYS A 370 -2.42 24.75 -10.71
C LYS A 370 -2.69 23.63 -11.72
N THR A 371 -1.68 23.21 -12.48
CA THR A 371 -1.84 22.15 -13.50
C THR A 371 -0.62 21.23 -13.52
N LYS A 372 -0.76 19.98 -13.06
CA LYS A 372 0.29 18.95 -13.19
C LYS A 372 0.43 18.45 -14.62
N ARG A 373 1.08 19.25 -15.45
CA ARG A 373 1.25 19.02 -16.89
C ARG A 373 2.56 18.31 -17.25
N PHE A 374 3.58 18.46 -16.41
CA PHE A 374 4.92 17.96 -16.70
C PHE A 374 5.08 16.50 -16.28
N ARG A 375 5.77 15.75 -17.13
CA ARG A 375 6.17 14.37 -16.97
C ARG A 375 7.64 14.26 -17.37
N THR A 376 8.38 13.35 -16.76
CA THR A 376 9.75 13.02 -17.17
C THR A 376 9.81 11.57 -17.63
N LEU A 377 10.62 11.31 -18.65
CA LEU A 377 11.00 9.96 -19.08
C LEU A 377 12.51 9.95 -19.25
N VAL A 378 13.19 9.16 -18.42
CA VAL A 378 14.64 9.24 -18.28
C VAL A 378 15.25 7.85 -18.35
N ASP A 379 16.23 7.65 -19.23
CA ASP A 379 17.19 6.56 -19.06
C ASP A 379 18.32 7.06 -18.15
N MET A 380 18.45 6.45 -16.97
CA MET A 380 19.51 6.69 -16.00
C MET A 380 20.33 5.43 -15.72
N SER A 381 20.37 4.51 -16.69
CA SER A 381 21.13 3.27 -16.62
C SER A 381 22.61 3.55 -16.31
N ALA A 382 23.15 2.78 -15.36
CA ALA A 382 24.50 2.97 -14.83
C ALA A 382 25.50 1.97 -15.40
N ASP A 383 25.04 0.90 -16.06
CA ASP A 383 25.88 -0.07 -16.76
C ASP A 383 26.86 0.65 -17.71
N PRO A 384 28.19 0.53 -17.53
CA PRO A 384 29.18 1.17 -18.40
C PRO A 384 28.99 0.90 -19.90
N ALA A 385 28.48 -0.28 -20.28
CA ALA A 385 28.24 -0.65 -21.67
C ALA A 385 27.09 0.15 -22.30
N VAL A 386 26.09 0.52 -21.48
CA VAL A 386 24.90 1.27 -21.91
C VAL A 386 25.10 2.76 -21.69
N ARG A 387 25.80 3.16 -20.62
CA ARG A 387 25.92 4.54 -20.12
C ARG A 387 26.40 5.53 -21.18
N ASN A 388 27.38 5.14 -21.99
CA ASN A 388 27.95 5.97 -23.05
C ASN A 388 27.50 5.53 -24.46
N GLY A 389 26.57 4.58 -24.53
CA GLY A 389 26.02 4.06 -25.77
C GLY A 389 24.84 4.90 -26.30
N PRO A 390 24.33 4.57 -27.49
CA PRO A 390 23.14 5.23 -28.05
C PRO A 390 21.91 5.06 -27.15
N ALA A 391 20.87 5.85 -27.41
CA ALA A 391 19.58 5.67 -26.77
C ALA A 391 19.04 4.26 -27.04
N THR A 392 18.65 3.57 -25.97
CA THR A 392 18.04 2.22 -26.03
C THR A 392 16.52 2.31 -25.99
N LEU A 393 15.99 3.30 -25.26
CA LEU A 393 14.57 3.60 -25.20
C LEU A 393 14.14 4.39 -26.43
N LYS A 394 13.06 3.93 -27.08
CA LYS A 394 12.43 4.64 -28.19
C LYS A 394 11.02 5.04 -27.80
N ILE A 395 10.66 6.30 -28.03
CA ILE A 395 9.36 6.87 -27.66
C ILE A 395 8.19 6.12 -28.32
N ASP A 396 8.39 5.60 -29.53
CA ASP A 396 7.39 4.85 -30.29
C ASP A 396 7.30 3.37 -29.93
N SER A 397 8.19 2.86 -29.06
CA SER A 397 8.16 1.47 -28.62
C SER A 397 6.94 1.16 -27.75
N ASP A 398 6.44 -0.07 -27.83
CA ASP A 398 5.25 -0.50 -27.08
C ASP A 398 5.47 -0.42 -25.57
N ASP A 399 6.69 -0.68 -25.09
CA ASP A 399 6.99 -0.59 -23.66
C ASP A 399 6.97 0.86 -23.16
N VAL A 400 7.51 1.81 -23.93
CA VAL A 400 7.41 3.24 -23.58
C VAL A 400 5.97 3.74 -23.68
N LYS A 401 5.19 3.30 -24.67
CA LYS A 401 3.76 3.66 -24.77
C LYS A 401 2.98 3.24 -23.52
N LYS A 402 3.22 2.02 -23.00
CA LYS A 402 2.61 1.57 -21.74
C LYS A 402 2.97 2.48 -20.56
N ILE A 403 4.22 2.94 -20.48
CA ILE A 403 4.67 3.87 -19.43
C ILE A 403 3.99 5.23 -19.57
N VAL A 404 3.91 5.76 -20.78
CA VAL A 404 3.19 7.02 -21.08
C VAL A 404 1.71 6.90 -20.72
N GLU A 405 1.09 5.75 -20.98
CA GLU A 405 -0.28 5.45 -20.59
C GLU A 405 -0.50 5.39 -19.07
N LEU A 406 0.52 5.18 -18.24
CA LEU A 406 0.38 5.29 -16.78
C LEU A 406 0.31 6.74 -16.28
N ASP A 407 0.77 7.69 -17.12
CA ASP A 407 0.74 9.14 -16.88
C ASP A 407 1.40 9.55 -15.55
N GLN A 408 2.45 8.85 -15.11
CA GLN A 408 3.17 9.18 -13.87
C GLN A 408 4.12 10.35 -14.07
N HIS A 409 4.28 11.21 -13.06
CA HIS A 409 5.18 12.35 -13.10
C HIS A 409 6.62 11.95 -13.44
N ALA A 410 7.21 11.05 -12.67
CA ALA A 410 8.56 10.56 -12.89
C ALA A 410 8.55 9.14 -13.46
N ASN A 411 9.26 8.93 -14.58
CA ASN A 411 9.40 7.62 -15.22
C ASN A 411 10.89 7.37 -15.49
N ASP A 412 11.55 6.78 -14.49
CA ASP A 412 12.98 6.55 -14.48
C ASP A 412 13.27 5.10 -14.88
N TYR A 413 14.00 4.90 -15.97
CA TYR A 413 14.48 3.61 -16.41
C TYR A 413 15.94 3.44 -15.99
N LYS A 414 16.23 2.35 -15.29
CA LYS A 414 17.58 2.01 -14.86
C LYS A 414 17.84 0.53 -15.04
N ASP A 415 18.77 0.20 -15.93
CA ASP A 415 19.33 -1.14 -16.10
C ASP A 415 18.24 -2.24 -16.27
N GLY A 416 17.21 -1.96 -17.07
CA GLY A 416 16.11 -2.91 -17.31
C GLY A 416 14.84 -2.67 -16.49
N VAL A 417 14.86 -1.76 -15.51
CA VAL A 417 13.77 -1.59 -14.55
C VAL A 417 13.20 -0.18 -14.61
N TRP A 418 11.87 -0.07 -14.67
CA TRP A 418 11.16 1.20 -14.53
C TRP A 418 10.84 1.49 -13.06
N GLY A 419 10.96 2.75 -12.68
CA GLY A 419 10.61 3.23 -11.35
C GLY A 419 10.68 4.74 -11.27
N SER A 420 11.00 5.21 -10.06
CA SER A 420 11.14 6.63 -9.75
C SER A 420 12.04 6.78 -8.53
N MET A 421 12.80 7.86 -8.43
CA MET A 421 13.58 8.17 -7.24
C MET A 421 12.69 8.54 -6.03
N ARG A 422 13.00 8.01 -4.84
CA ARG A 422 12.18 8.19 -3.63
C ARG A 422 13.00 8.52 -2.40
N HIS A 423 12.42 9.32 -1.51
CA HIS A 423 13.03 9.67 -0.23
C HIS A 423 12.56 8.71 0.85
N LEU A 424 13.51 8.06 1.50
CA LEU A 424 13.28 7.21 2.66
C LEU A 424 13.98 7.84 3.86
N VAL A 425 13.33 7.77 5.02
CA VAL A 425 13.90 8.27 6.26
C VAL A 425 15.10 7.40 6.63
N VAL A 426 16.25 8.03 6.84
CA VAL A 426 17.44 7.33 7.36
C VAL A 426 17.23 7.09 8.85
N LYS A 427 17.01 5.83 9.23
CA LYS A 427 16.84 5.44 10.63
C LYS A 427 18.19 5.35 11.33
N ASP A 428 18.19 5.61 12.64
CA ASP A 428 19.42 5.57 13.46
C ASP A 428 20.15 4.22 13.36
N GLU A 429 19.39 3.15 13.23
CA GLU A 429 19.84 1.76 13.06
C GLU A 429 20.65 1.57 11.76
N ASP A 430 20.34 2.36 10.74
CA ASP A 430 20.93 2.24 9.40
C ASP A 430 22.06 3.26 9.16
N LYS A 431 22.32 4.18 10.08
CA LYS A 431 23.36 5.23 9.95
C LYS A 431 24.75 4.67 9.62
N ALA A 432 25.07 3.47 10.11
CA ALA A 432 26.36 2.82 9.86
C ALA A 432 26.54 2.33 8.41
N GLN A 433 25.46 2.26 7.61
CA GLN A 433 25.49 1.78 6.23
C GLN A 433 25.75 2.89 5.20
N TYR A 434 25.74 4.16 5.61
CA TYR A 434 25.85 5.31 4.72
C TYR A 434 27.23 5.97 4.79
N LYS A 435 27.68 6.49 3.64
CA LYS A 435 28.97 7.19 3.50
C LYS A 435 28.75 8.71 3.50
N PRO A 436 29.66 9.49 4.11
CA PRO A 436 29.67 10.93 3.95
C PRO A 436 29.75 11.29 2.46
N CYS A 437 28.92 12.23 2.02
CA CYS A 437 29.01 12.84 0.70
C CYS A 437 29.06 14.36 0.86
N GLU A 438 29.83 15.03 0.00
CA GLU A 438 29.98 16.50 0.03
C GLU A 438 28.71 17.23 -0.46
N HIS A 439 27.86 16.52 -1.20
CA HIS A 439 26.65 17.06 -1.82
C HIS A 439 25.47 16.14 -1.51
N ALA A 440 24.48 16.67 -0.81
CA ALA A 440 23.18 16.04 -0.63
C ALA A 440 22.17 16.75 -1.54
N PHE A 441 21.38 15.97 -2.28
CA PHE A 441 20.25 16.50 -3.03
C PHE A 441 19.09 16.66 -2.05
N ILE A 442 18.70 17.90 -1.78
CA ILE A 442 17.44 18.20 -1.09
C ILE A 442 16.42 18.38 -2.19
N ASN A 443 15.39 17.54 -2.17
CA ASN A 443 14.25 17.66 -3.06
C ASN A 443 13.02 17.65 -2.13
N THR A 444 12.35 18.79 -2.07
CA THR A 444 11.25 19.09 -1.13
C THR A 444 9.91 18.67 -1.68
#